data_AF-A0A013TTS1-F1
#
_entry.id   AF-A0A013TTS1-F1
#
_cell.length_a   1.000
_cell.length_b   1.000
_cell.length_c   1.000
_cell.angle_alpha   90.00
_cell.angle_beta   90.00
_cell.angle_gamma   90.00
#
_symmetry.space_group_name_H-M   'P 1'
#
loop_
_entity.id
_entity.type
_entity.pdbx_description
1 polymer ?
#
loop_
_entity_poly.entity_id
_entity_poly.type
_entity_poly.pdbx_seq_one_letter_code
_entity_poly.pdbx_strand_id
1 'polypeptide(L)'
;YRNAGNYKTPHYQSSSYNSLEDLENQNSIYKNLKYLPESWAESRVGTLGLSWIDDNTYLGVSYTHRHDEYGLPAHSHLYEGCGASAIGIDSRISGLKNYLLYYPQLMDEQDINYINPRPDCHQHNHIHETNFSHNAPYIDLNTRRYDVRGEFTQPFTGIDKIR
;
A
#
# COMPACT_ATOMS: atom_id res chain seq x y z
N TYR A 1 -14.70 15.93 6.13
CA TYR A 1 -14.19 15.18 4.97
C TYR A 1 -13.10 16.00 4.30
N ARG A 2 -11.96 15.38 3.96
CA ARG A 2 -10.86 15.99 3.22
C ARG A 2 -10.47 15.06 2.09
N ASN A 3 -10.22 15.61 0.91
CA ASN A 3 -9.70 14.90 -0.26
C ASN A 3 -8.52 15.70 -0.82
N ALA A 4 -7.35 15.07 -0.88
CA ALA A 4 -6.13 15.69 -1.37
C ALA A 4 -5.97 15.62 -2.89
N GLY A 5 -6.68 14.69 -3.56
CA GLY A 5 -6.41 14.33 -4.95
C GLY A 5 -4.99 13.80 -5.17
N ASN A 6 -4.61 13.55 -6.42
CA ASN A 6 -3.27 13.06 -6.76
C ASN A 6 -2.18 14.13 -6.53
N TYR A 7 -1.00 13.68 -6.12
CA TYR A 7 0.20 14.49 -5.99
C TYR A 7 0.60 15.11 -7.33
N LYS A 8 0.76 16.43 -7.37
CA LYS A 8 1.08 17.19 -8.59
C LYS A 8 2.58 17.19 -8.85
N THR A 9 2.98 16.82 -10.06
CA THR A 9 4.38 16.67 -10.48
C THR A 9 4.55 17.28 -11.87
N PRO A 10 5.38 18.31 -12.08
CA PRO A 10 5.44 19.00 -13.38
C PRO A 10 5.91 18.12 -14.55
N HIS A 11 6.73 17.10 -14.25
CA HIS A 11 7.43 16.28 -15.24
C HIS A 11 7.53 14.82 -14.80
N TYR A 12 6.41 14.18 -14.44
CA TYR A 12 6.45 12.75 -14.12
C TYR A 12 6.46 11.91 -15.39
N GLN A 13 7.54 11.17 -15.61
CA GLN A 13 7.62 10.17 -16.67
C GLN A 13 7.11 8.84 -16.14
N SER A 14 5.94 8.43 -16.61
CA SER A 14 5.39 7.11 -16.34
C SER A 14 5.72 6.19 -17.51
N SER A 15 6.48 5.13 -17.28
CA SER A 15 6.63 4.03 -18.25
C SER A 15 5.49 3.05 -18.07
N SER A 16 4.76 2.76 -19.14
CA SER A 16 3.78 1.67 -19.18
C SER A 16 4.00 0.85 -20.44
N TYR A 17 3.57 -0.40 -20.40
CA TYR A 17 3.37 -1.20 -21.60
C TYR A 17 1.89 -1.06 -22.01
N ASN A 18 1.54 -1.24 -23.28
CA ASN A 18 0.13 -1.26 -23.70
C ASN A 18 -0.42 -2.68 -23.78
N SER A 19 0.46 -3.66 -23.94
CA SER A 19 0.12 -5.08 -24.08
C SER A 19 1.20 -5.96 -23.43
N LEU A 20 0.85 -7.23 -23.20
CA LEU A 20 1.83 -8.23 -22.75
C LEU A 20 2.92 -8.49 -23.80
N GLU A 21 2.60 -8.34 -25.09
CA GLU A 21 3.56 -8.45 -26.19
C GLU A 21 4.59 -7.31 -26.17
N ASP A 22 4.15 -6.08 -25.82
CA ASP A 22 5.07 -4.97 -25.61
C ASP A 22 5.98 -5.19 -24.40
N LEU A 23 5.47 -5.82 -23.34
CA LEU A 23 6.27 -6.19 -22.16
C LEU A 23 7.32 -7.26 -22.52
N GLU A 24 6.94 -8.28 -23.27
CA GLU A 24 7.84 -9.35 -23.73
C GLU A 24 8.95 -8.79 -24.64
N ASN A 25 8.59 -7.88 -25.54
CA ASN A 25 9.51 -7.20 -26.45
C ASN A 25 10.23 -5.99 -25.83
N GLN A 26 10.02 -5.70 -24.54
CA GLN A 26 10.58 -4.54 -23.83
C GLN A 26 10.27 -3.17 -24.47
N ASN A 27 9.17 -3.08 -25.21
CA ASN A 27 8.72 -1.86 -25.86
C ASN A 27 7.92 -0.99 -24.89
N SER A 28 8.63 -0.28 -24.01
CA SER A 28 8.00 0.64 -23.04
C SER A 28 7.58 1.95 -23.69
N ILE A 29 6.43 2.48 -23.28
CA ILE A 29 5.92 3.79 -23.69
C ILE A 29 6.04 4.74 -22.52
N TYR A 30 6.67 5.89 -22.75
CA TYR A 30 6.80 6.95 -21.77
C TYR A 30 5.69 7.97 -21.94
N LYS A 31 4.87 8.13 -20.90
CA LYS A 31 3.87 9.18 -20.80
C LYS A 31 4.32 10.24 -19.83
N ASN A 32 4.32 11.49 -20.28
CA ASN A 32 4.59 12.63 -19.41
C ASN A 32 3.28 13.08 -18.75
N LEU A 33 3.20 12.96 -17.43
CA LEU A 33 2.04 13.33 -16.63
C LEU A 33 2.38 14.52 -15.74
N LYS A 34 1.37 15.35 -15.48
CA LYS A 34 1.44 16.51 -14.57
C LYS A 34 1.14 16.15 -13.10
N TYR A 35 0.97 14.87 -12.83
CA TYR A 35 0.63 14.30 -11.53
C TYR A 35 1.13 12.86 -11.45
N LEU A 36 1.33 12.37 -10.23
CA LEU A 36 1.60 10.97 -9.95
C LEU A 36 0.26 10.22 -9.83
N PRO A 37 -0.07 9.28 -10.73
CA PRO A 37 -1.32 8.51 -10.63
C PRO A 37 -1.42 7.76 -9.30
N GLU A 38 -2.64 7.58 -8.81
CA GLU A 38 -2.95 6.80 -7.59
C GLU A 38 -2.26 7.27 -6.30
N SER A 39 -1.84 8.52 -6.26
CA SER A 39 -1.24 9.14 -5.07
C SER A 39 -2.25 9.97 -4.29
N TRP A 40 -3.53 9.64 -4.41
CA TRP A 40 -4.61 10.32 -3.73
C TRP A 40 -4.70 9.93 -2.26
N ALA A 41 -5.27 10.82 -1.46
CA ALA A 41 -5.52 10.56 -0.04
C ALA A 41 -6.86 11.17 0.38
N GLU A 42 -7.71 10.36 1.00
CA GLU A 42 -9.02 10.74 1.51
C GLU A 42 -9.09 10.51 3.03
N SER A 43 -9.68 11.46 3.76
CA SER A 43 -9.79 11.38 5.22
C SER A 43 -11.15 11.86 5.70
N ARG A 44 -11.75 11.08 6.61
CA ARG A 44 -12.99 11.39 7.32
C ARG A 44 -12.72 11.26 8.81
N VAL A 45 -12.88 12.35 9.54
CA VAL A 45 -12.76 12.37 11.00
C VAL A 45 -13.99 13.02 11.61
N GLY A 46 -14.49 12.40 12.68
CA GLY A 46 -15.57 12.94 13.51
C GLY A 46 -15.25 12.69 14.97
N THR A 47 -15.50 13.70 15.81
CA THR A 47 -15.29 13.63 17.26
C THR A 47 -16.57 14.05 17.96
N LEU A 48 -16.97 13.27 18.95
CA LEU A 48 -18.09 13.56 19.85
C LEU A 48 -17.56 13.52 21.27
N GLY A 49 -17.84 14.55 22.06
CA GLY A 49 -17.39 14.64 23.44
C GLY A 49 -18.45 15.22 24.35
N LEU A 50 -18.43 14.78 25.59
CA LEU A 50 -19.27 15.29 26.67
C LEU A 50 -18.37 15.62 27.85
N SER A 51 -18.72 16.69 28.55
CA SER A 51 -18.01 17.09 29.76
C SER A 51 -18.99 17.52 30.84
N TRP A 52 -18.69 17.10 32.06
CA TRP A 52 -19.32 17.55 33.28
C TRP A 52 -18.33 18.43 34.04
N ILE A 53 -18.78 19.61 34.45
CA ILE A 53 -18.01 20.57 35.25
C ILE A 53 -18.84 20.92 36.48
N ASP A 54 -18.22 20.83 37.65
CA ASP A 54 -18.76 21.21 38.95
C ASP A 54 -17.69 22.02 39.71
N ASP A 55 -18.02 22.57 40.88
CA ASP A 55 -17.15 23.50 41.62
C ASP A 55 -15.79 22.88 42.00
N ASN A 56 -15.74 21.56 42.20
CA ASN A 56 -14.55 20.81 42.64
C ASN A 56 -14.18 19.64 41.70
N THR A 57 -14.88 19.50 40.58
CA THR A 57 -14.78 18.31 39.70
C THR A 57 -14.88 18.68 38.23
N TYR A 58 -14.00 18.07 37.43
CA TYR A 58 -14.07 18.04 35.98
C TYR A 58 -14.01 16.58 35.50
N LEU A 59 -14.93 16.19 34.61
CA LEU A 59 -14.86 14.92 33.91
C LEU A 59 -15.28 15.12 32.46
N GLY A 60 -14.39 14.79 31.53
CA GLY A 60 -14.60 14.80 30.10
C GLY A 60 -14.40 13.42 29.51
N VAL A 61 -15.32 13.02 28.63
CA VAL A 61 -15.17 11.83 27.79
C VAL A 61 -15.32 12.25 26.34
N SER A 62 -14.47 11.72 25.47
CA SER A 62 -14.61 11.93 24.04
C SER A 62 -14.32 10.68 23.23
N TYR A 63 -15.06 10.52 22.15
CA TYR A 63 -14.91 9.49 21.16
C TYR A 63 -14.59 10.14 19.82
N THR A 64 -13.53 9.68 19.19
CA THR A 64 -13.14 10.08 17.83
C THR A 64 -13.10 8.85 16.93
N HIS A 65 -13.74 8.96 15.78
CA HIS A 65 -13.63 7.99 14.70
C HIS A 65 -12.97 8.67 13.51
N ARG A 66 -11.90 8.06 13.00
CA ARG A 66 -11.19 8.47 11.79
C ARG A 66 -11.08 7.32 10.81
N HIS A 67 -11.45 7.55 9.56
CA HIS A 67 -11.31 6.64 8.43
C HIS A 67 -10.48 7.34 7.37
N ASP A 68 -9.32 6.77 7.04
CA ASP A 68 -8.38 7.34 6.07
C ASP A 68 -8.08 6.30 4.98
N GLU A 69 -8.16 6.71 3.72
CA GLU A 69 -7.81 5.88 2.55
C GLU A 69 -6.66 6.54 1.78
N TYR A 70 -5.62 5.77 1.47
CA TYR A 70 -4.45 6.26 0.75
C TYR A 70 -4.17 5.39 -0.47
N GLY A 71 -4.23 5.99 -1.66
CA GLY A 71 -3.86 5.30 -2.91
C GLY A 71 -2.39 4.90 -2.91
N LEU A 72 -2.10 3.73 -3.49
CA LEU A 72 -0.73 3.26 -3.69
C LEU A 72 -0.31 3.46 -5.16
N PRO A 73 0.64 4.37 -5.43
CA PRO A 73 1.13 4.62 -6.77
C PRO A 73 1.93 3.44 -7.32
N ALA A 74 2.12 3.43 -8.64
CA ALA A 74 2.93 2.45 -9.36
C ALA A 74 2.38 1.00 -9.36
N HIS A 75 1.06 0.83 -9.27
CA HIS A 75 0.41 -0.43 -9.63
C HIS A 75 0.17 -0.48 -11.15
N SER A 76 0.29 -1.66 -11.75
CA SER A 76 -0.08 -1.89 -13.14
C SER A 76 -0.60 -3.30 -13.30
N HIS A 77 -1.81 -3.42 -13.84
CA HIS A 77 -2.46 -4.71 -14.14
C HIS A 77 -1.69 -5.55 -15.17
N LEU A 78 -0.76 -4.93 -15.90
CA LEU A 78 0.10 -5.66 -16.84
C LEU A 78 1.10 -6.58 -16.13
N TYR A 79 1.39 -6.32 -14.85
CA TYR A 79 2.24 -7.17 -14.03
C TYR A 79 1.44 -8.10 -13.12
N GLU A 80 0.11 -8.12 -13.25
CA GLU A 80 -0.73 -9.01 -12.45
C GLU A 80 -0.45 -10.46 -12.86
N GLY A 81 0.11 -11.25 -11.94
CA GLY A 81 0.59 -12.61 -12.22
C GLY A 81 2.05 -12.70 -12.69
N CYS A 82 2.77 -11.58 -12.81
CA CYS A 82 4.21 -11.58 -13.05
C CYS A 82 4.99 -11.67 -11.72
N GLY A 83 5.91 -12.62 -11.62
CA GLY A 83 6.90 -12.68 -10.54
C GLY A 83 8.21 -12.02 -10.97
N ALA A 84 9.00 -11.48 -10.05
CA ALA A 84 10.40 -11.18 -10.34
C ALA A 84 11.21 -12.49 -10.19
N SER A 85 11.61 -13.11 -11.30
CA SER A 85 12.51 -14.25 -11.24
C SER A 85 13.94 -13.74 -11.16
N ALA A 86 14.56 -13.81 -9.98
CA ALA A 86 15.98 -13.53 -9.81
C ALA A 86 16.87 -14.62 -10.43
N ILE A 87 16.30 -15.82 -10.63
CA ILE A 87 16.93 -16.91 -11.37
C ILE A 87 16.84 -16.56 -12.85
N GLY A 88 17.98 -16.40 -13.50
CA GLY A 88 18.03 -16.14 -14.94
C GLY A 88 17.56 -17.35 -15.72
N ILE A 89 16.28 -17.38 -16.10
CA ILE A 89 15.77 -18.32 -17.11
C ILE A 89 16.22 -17.95 -18.54
N ASP A 90 17.16 -16.98 -18.73
CA ASP A 90 18.04 -16.91 -19.93
C ASP A 90 19.04 -18.08 -19.91
N SER A 91 18.37 -19.21 -19.93
CA SER A 91 18.83 -20.48 -20.31
C SER A 91 18.91 -20.44 -21.84
N ARG A 92 20.02 -19.92 -22.37
CA ARG A 92 20.56 -20.48 -23.64
C ARG A 92 20.84 -22.00 -23.53
N ILE A 93 20.58 -22.56 -22.35
CA ILE A 93 20.78 -23.91 -21.85
C ILE A 93 19.52 -24.34 -21.03
N SER A 94 18.29 -24.18 -21.53
CA SER A 94 17.03 -24.55 -20.80
C SER A 94 16.84 -26.05 -20.51
N GLY A 95 17.92 -26.84 -20.54
CA GLY A 95 17.91 -28.26 -20.27
C GLY A 95 18.77 -28.71 -19.08
N LEU A 96 19.65 -27.88 -18.51
CA LEU A 96 20.71 -28.40 -17.62
C LEU A 96 20.55 -28.15 -16.11
N LYS A 97 19.73 -27.20 -15.64
CA LYS A 97 19.64 -26.88 -14.19
C LYS A 97 18.23 -26.61 -13.64
N ASN A 98 17.19 -27.30 -14.11
CA ASN A 98 15.81 -27.13 -13.60
C ASN A 98 15.66 -27.49 -12.11
N TYR A 99 16.61 -28.23 -11.53
CA TYR A 99 16.63 -28.58 -10.11
C TYR A 99 16.82 -27.37 -9.19
N LEU A 100 17.38 -26.26 -9.68
CA LEU A 100 17.57 -25.04 -8.88
C LEU A 100 16.25 -24.41 -8.43
N LEU A 101 15.14 -24.69 -9.12
CA LEU A 101 13.80 -24.25 -8.69
C LEU A 101 13.39 -24.90 -7.35
N TYR A 102 13.81 -26.15 -7.11
CA TYR A 102 13.51 -26.90 -5.89
C TYR A 102 14.63 -26.83 -4.86
N TYR A 103 15.87 -26.55 -5.30
CA TYR A 103 17.07 -26.52 -4.48
C TYR A 103 17.85 -25.21 -4.68
N PRO A 104 17.28 -24.04 -4.29
CA PRO A 104 17.90 -22.73 -4.49
C PRO A 104 19.25 -22.58 -3.77
N GLN A 105 19.51 -23.38 -2.74
CA GLN A 105 20.80 -23.40 -2.04
C GLN A 105 21.97 -23.90 -2.90
N LEU A 106 21.70 -24.52 -4.05
CA LEU A 106 22.73 -24.98 -4.99
C LEU A 106 23.02 -23.94 -6.08
N MET A 107 22.36 -22.78 -6.03
CA MET A 107 22.59 -21.68 -6.96
C MET A 107 23.94 -21.02 -6.68
N ASP A 108 24.64 -20.63 -7.75
CA ASP A 108 25.82 -19.77 -7.68
C ASP A 108 25.54 -18.39 -8.30
N GLU A 109 26.52 -17.47 -8.23
CA GLU A 109 26.35 -16.11 -8.75
C GLU A 109 26.05 -16.04 -10.25
N GLN A 110 26.39 -17.07 -11.02
CA GLN A 110 26.14 -17.12 -12.46
C GLN A 110 24.68 -17.51 -12.77
N ASP A 111 23.99 -18.14 -11.81
CA ASP A 111 22.57 -18.50 -11.92
C ASP A 111 21.64 -17.31 -11.58
N ILE A 112 22.19 -16.20 -11.07
CA ILE A 112 21.44 -15.01 -10.65
C ILE A 112 21.61 -13.88 -11.67
N ASN A 113 20.48 -13.42 -12.22
CA ASN A 113 20.50 -12.24 -13.10
C ASN A 113 20.37 -10.95 -12.27
N TYR A 114 21.51 -10.42 -11.84
CA TYR A 114 21.59 -9.16 -11.08
C TYR A 114 21.30 -7.91 -11.91
N ILE A 115 21.46 -7.96 -13.23
CA ILE A 115 21.40 -6.78 -14.09
C ILE A 115 19.95 -6.49 -14.50
N ASN A 116 19.12 -7.53 -14.67
CA ASN A 116 17.70 -7.37 -14.96
C ASN A 116 16.92 -8.62 -14.54
N PRO A 117 16.47 -8.73 -13.27
CA PRO A 117 15.52 -9.78 -12.89
C PRO A 117 14.29 -9.64 -13.79
N ARG A 118 14.13 -10.57 -14.73
CA ARG A 118 13.05 -10.51 -15.71
C ARG A 118 11.72 -10.66 -14.95
N PRO A 119 10.69 -9.85 -15.26
CA PRO A 119 9.33 -10.18 -14.91
C PRO A 119 8.97 -11.50 -15.61
N ASP A 120 8.88 -12.56 -14.84
CA ASP A 120 8.45 -13.87 -15.29
C ASP A 120 6.93 -13.94 -15.21
N CYS A 121 6.31 -13.61 -16.33
CA CYS A 121 4.88 -13.54 -16.49
C CYS A 121 4.37 -14.86 -17.07
N HIS A 122 4.17 -15.87 -16.22
CA HIS A 122 3.54 -17.11 -16.67
C HIS A 122 2.03 -16.94 -16.74
N GLN A 123 1.43 -17.18 -17.91
CA GLN A 123 -0.01 -17.41 -17.99
C GLN A 123 -0.34 -18.72 -17.29
N HIS A 124 -0.76 -18.64 -16.04
CA HIS A 124 -1.49 -19.76 -15.48
C HIS A 124 -2.81 -19.85 -16.23
N ASN A 125 -3.07 -21.00 -16.85
CA ASN A 125 -4.33 -21.33 -17.51
C ASN A 125 -5.44 -21.55 -16.47
N HIS A 126 -5.69 -20.55 -15.64
CA HIS A 126 -6.82 -20.47 -14.75
C HIS A 126 -7.96 -19.88 -15.59
N ILE A 127 -8.93 -20.72 -15.95
CA ILE A 127 -10.34 -20.38 -16.21
C ILE A 127 -10.62 -18.86 -16.16
N HIS A 128 -10.33 -18.16 -17.27
CA HIS A 128 -10.62 -16.73 -17.39
C HIS A 128 -12.10 -16.53 -17.75
N GLU A 129 -12.97 -16.78 -16.78
CA GLU A 129 -14.24 -16.07 -16.71
C GLU A 129 -14.28 -15.33 -15.38
N THR A 130 -13.54 -14.22 -15.29
CA THR A 130 -14.06 -13.00 -14.66
C THR A 130 -13.19 -11.82 -15.10
N ASN A 131 -13.82 -10.84 -15.76
CA ASN A 131 -13.29 -9.49 -15.87
C ASN A 131 -13.32 -8.84 -14.48
N PHE A 132 -12.49 -9.31 -13.54
CA PHE A 132 -12.31 -8.61 -12.29
C PHE A 132 -11.39 -7.41 -12.55
N SER A 133 -12.00 -6.30 -12.94
CA SER A 133 -11.41 -4.97 -12.81
C SER A 133 -11.18 -4.71 -11.33
N HIS A 134 -10.04 -5.15 -10.79
CA HIS A 134 -9.65 -4.78 -9.44
C HIS A 134 -9.30 -3.29 -9.43
N ASN A 135 -9.85 -2.54 -8.49
CA ASN A 135 -9.47 -1.14 -8.32
C ASN A 135 -8.00 -1.07 -7.88
N ALA A 136 -7.35 0.07 -8.15
CA ALA A 136 -6.03 0.39 -7.66
C ALA A 136 -5.88 0.03 -6.16
N PRO A 137 -4.77 -0.58 -5.75
CA PRO A 137 -4.55 -0.90 -4.34
C PRO A 137 -4.47 0.39 -3.52
N TYR A 138 -5.00 0.34 -2.31
CA TYR A 138 -4.97 1.45 -1.36
C TYR A 138 -4.84 0.92 0.06
N ILE A 139 -4.32 1.76 0.95
CA ILE A 139 -4.31 1.51 2.39
C ILE A 139 -5.65 1.99 2.96
N ASP A 140 -6.39 1.10 3.61
CA ASP A 140 -7.59 1.43 4.39
C ASP A 140 -7.25 1.46 5.89
N LEU A 141 -7.32 2.64 6.49
CA LEU A 141 -7.05 2.86 7.91
C LEU A 141 -8.30 3.30 8.66
N ASN A 142 -8.79 2.43 9.53
CA ASN A 142 -9.90 2.73 10.43
C ASN A 142 -9.41 2.84 11.89
N THR A 143 -9.47 4.05 12.45
CA THR A 143 -9.00 4.36 13.81
C THR A 143 -10.15 4.81 14.70
N ARG A 144 -10.26 4.22 15.89
CA ARG A 144 -11.17 4.66 16.95
C ARG A 144 -10.37 5.07 18.17
N ARG A 145 -10.64 6.24 18.73
CA ARG A 145 -9.96 6.78 19.89
C ARG A 145 -10.97 7.18 20.96
N TYR A 146 -10.72 6.71 22.17
CA TYR A 146 -11.47 7.08 23.37
C TYR A 146 -10.51 7.86 24.26
N ASP A 147 -10.90 9.07 24.66
CA ASP A 147 -10.15 9.87 25.61
C ASP A 147 -11.03 10.15 26.83
N VAL A 148 -10.46 9.95 28.02
CA VAL A 148 -11.06 10.31 29.29
C VAL A 148 -10.11 11.29 29.98
N ARG A 149 -10.66 12.39 30.48
CA ARG A 149 -9.91 13.40 31.23
C ARG A 149 -10.71 13.77 32.45
N GLY A 150 -10.08 13.90 33.59
CA GLY A 150 -10.76 14.37 34.77
C GLY A 150 -9.80 15.03 35.75
N GLU A 151 -10.37 15.83 36.64
CA GLU A 151 -9.68 16.42 37.77
C GLU A 151 -10.66 16.50 38.94
N PHE A 152 -10.22 16.05 40.12
CA PHE A 152 -10.97 16.14 41.36
C PHE A 152 -10.11 16.83 42.41
N THR A 153 -10.60 17.95 42.95
CA THR A 153 -9.94 18.69 44.03
C THR A 153 -10.57 18.37 45.37
N GLN A 154 -9.75 18.02 46.36
CA GLN A 154 -10.16 17.59 47.71
C GLN A 154 -11.24 16.50 47.72
N PRO A 155 -11.01 15.33 47.09
CA PRO A 155 -12.00 14.25 47.06
C PRO A 155 -12.35 13.71 48.46
N PHE A 156 -11.41 13.74 49.41
CA PHE A 156 -11.61 13.40 50.82
C PHE A 156 -10.45 13.93 51.68
N THR A 157 -10.64 13.97 53.01
CA THR A 157 -9.63 14.46 53.97
C THR A 157 -8.29 13.73 53.80
N GLY A 158 -7.23 14.49 53.55
CA GLY A 158 -5.86 13.96 53.39
C GLY A 158 -5.43 13.71 51.94
N ILE A 159 -6.30 13.89 50.94
CA ILE A 159 -5.92 13.96 49.53
C ILE A 159 -6.38 15.29 48.94
N ASP A 160 -5.42 16.08 48.46
CA ASP A 160 -5.72 17.41 47.92
C ASP A 160 -6.16 17.37 46.45
N LYS A 161 -5.71 16.38 45.66
CA LYS A 161 -5.99 16.34 44.21
C LYS A 161 -5.81 14.95 43.60
N ILE A 162 -6.68 14.61 42.64
CA ILE A 162 -6.55 13.46 41.72
C ILE A 162 -6.69 13.96 40.28
N ARG A 163 -5.81 13.51 39.37
CA ARG A 163 -5.78 13.85 37.94
C ARG A 163 -5.41 12.64 37.10
#